data_AF-A0A7X9ZQB8-F1
#
_entry.id   AF-A0A7X9ZQB8-F1
#
_cell.length_a   1.000
_cell.length_b   1.000
_cell.length_c   1.000
_cell.angle_alpha   90.00
_cell.angle_beta   90.00
_cell.angle_gamma   90.00
#
_symmetry.space_group_name_H-M   'P 1'
#
loop_
_entity.id
_entity.type
_entity.pdbx_description
1 polymer ?
#
loop_
_entity_poly.entity_id
_entity_poly.type
_entity_poly.pdbx_seq_one_letter_code
_entity_poly.pdbx_strand_id
1 'polypeptide(L)'
;MGFASERIRKREEAKTLDLLAFAMDQAGVPRGAWAAAGVRAALPPVDDCLCLFREDEAWVLSYSERGGWREIARFPLCHDAIEFLFWQMTNAPTPYSYREAWEAHSGQEFSLVE
;
A
#
# COMPACT_ATOMS: atom_id res chain seq x y z
N MET A 1 15.64 -17.66 15.97
CA MET A 1 14.16 -17.59 15.81
C MET A 1 13.75 -16.33 15.03
N GLY A 2 14.14 -16.18 13.75
CA GLY A 2 13.88 -14.94 12.99
C GLY A 2 13.03 -15.09 11.72
N PHE A 3 13.09 -16.26 11.06
CA PHE A 3 12.53 -16.43 9.72
C PHE A 3 11.01 -16.64 9.65
N ALA A 4 10.39 -17.19 10.71
CA ALA A 4 8.94 -17.42 10.72
C ALA A 4 8.16 -16.11 10.84
N SER A 5 8.62 -15.21 11.72
CA SER A 5 8.00 -13.89 11.94
C SER A 5 8.09 -13.00 10.68
N GLU A 6 9.24 -13.01 10.00
CA GLU A 6 9.43 -12.22 8.78
C GLU A 6 8.54 -12.69 7.62
N ARG A 7 8.35 -14.01 7.46
CA ARG A 7 7.46 -14.58 6.45
C ARG A 7 5.99 -14.23 6.71
N ILE A 8 5.57 -14.27 7.98
CA ILE A 8 4.22 -13.87 8.38
C ILE A 8 4.02 -12.39 8.06
N ARG A 9 4.95 -11.53 8.51
CA ARG A 9 4.89 -10.08 8.24
C ARG A 9 4.79 -9.78 6.74
N LYS A 10 5.65 -10.37 5.91
CA LYS A 10 5.63 -10.17 4.45
C LYS A 10 4.32 -10.62 3.80
N ARG A 11 3.73 -11.71 4.30
CA ARG A 11 2.43 -12.20 3.80
C ARG A 11 1.30 -11.23 4.14
N GLU A 12 1.27 -10.73 5.37
CA GLU A 12 0.23 -9.79 5.80
C GLU A 12 0.41 -8.42 5.12
N GLU A 13 1.65 -7.94 4.95
CA GLU A 13 1.94 -6.76 4.14
C GLU A 13 1.44 -6.91 2.68
N ALA A 14 1.62 -8.09 2.09
CA ALA A 14 1.11 -8.36 0.74
C ALA A 14 -0.42 -8.31 0.68
N LYS A 15 -1.12 -8.86 1.67
CA LYS A 15 -2.59 -8.76 1.77
C LYS A 15 -3.05 -7.32 1.94
N THR A 16 -2.35 -6.53 2.77
CA THR A 16 -2.65 -5.11 2.99
C THR A 16 -2.51 -4.30 1.70
N LEU A 17 -1.46 -4.56 0.91
CA LEU A 17 -1.31 -3.93 -0.42
C LEU A 17 -2.37 -4.41 -1.43
N ASP A 18 -2.78 -5.67 -1.38
CA ASP A 18 -3.83 -6.21 -2.25
C ASP A 18 -5.21 -5.60 -1.92
N LEU A 19 -5.52 -5.47 -0.63
CA LEU A 19 -6.71 -4.75 -0.15
C LEU A 19 -6.69 -3.29 -0.60
N LEU A 20 -5.55 -2.60 -0.49
CA LEU A 20 -5.39 -1.23 -0.99
C LEU A 20 -5.70 -1.15 -2.49
N ALA A 21 -5.16 -2.06 -3.29
CA ALA A 21 -5.41 -2.09 -4.73
C ALA A 21 -6.89 -2.30 -5.06
N PHE A 22 -7.52 -3.25 -4.39
CA PHE A 22 -8.96 -3.48 -4.52
C PHE A 22 -9.77 -2.25 -4.14
N ALA A 23 -9.48 -1.62 -3.00
CA ALA A 23 -10.18 -0.42 -2.52
C ALA A 23 -10.02 0.77 -3.48
N MET A 24 -8.83 0.97 -4.06
CA MET A 24 -8.57 2.00 -5.07
C MET A 24 -9.38 1.78 -6.34
N ASP A 25 -9.44 0.53 -6.83
CA ASP A 25 -10.26 0.16 -7.99
C ASP A 25 -11.76 0.39 -7.69
N GLN A 26 -12.25 0.01 -6.49
CA GLN A 26 -13.64 0.25 -6.07
C GLN A 26 -13.98 1.74 -5.91
N ALA A 27 -13.02 2.54 -5.45
CA ALA A 27 -13.17 4.00 -5.32
C ALA A 27 -13.03 4.74 -6.66
N GLY A 28 -12.71 4.04 -7.76
CA GLY A 28 -12.56 4.63 -9.08
C GLY A 28 -11.26 5.43 -9.26
N VAL A 29 -10.23 5.15 -8.46
CA VAL A 29 -8.93 5.82 -8.57
C VAL A 29 -8.20 5.33 -9.81
N PRO A 30 -7.72 6.22 -10.70
CA PRO A 30 -7.00 5.80 -11.90
C PRO A 30 -5.72 5.03 -11.56
N ARG A 31 -5.50 3.88 -12.22
CA ARG A 31 -4.31 3.04 -12.01
C ARG A 31 -2.96 3.72 -12.29
N GLY A 32 -2.96 4.81 -13.06
CA GLY A 32 -1.75 5.60 -13.31
C GLY A 32 -1.47 6.68 -12.26
N ALA A 33 -2.42 6.95 -11.36
CA ALA A 33 -2.29 8.02 -10.38
C ALA A 33 -1.53 7.58 -9.11
N TRP A 34 -1.33 6.26 -8.95
CA TRP A 34 -0.62 5.71 -7.80
C TRP A 34 0.07 4.37 -8.12
N ALA A 35 1.04 3.98 -7.29
CA ALA A 35 1.67 2.67 -7.29
C ALA A 35 2.05 2.26 -5.86
N ALA A 36 2.01 0.97 -5.53
CA ALA A 36 2.49 0.48 -4.24
C ALA A 36 3.20 -0.88 -4.38
N ALA A 37 4.29 -1.08 -3.63
CA ALA A 37 5.03 -2.33 -3.62
C ALA A 37 5.75 -2.57 -2.29
N GLY A 38 6.06 -3.84 -1.97
CA GLY A 38 6.80 -4.19 -0.75
C GLY A 38 8.26 -3.71 -0.71
N VAL A 39 8.82 -3.27 -1.84
CA VAL A 39 10.17 -2.66 -1.95
C VAL A 39 10.20 -1.69 -3.12
N ARG A 40 11.06 -0.67 -3.06
CA ARG A 40 11.20 0.36 -4.10
C ARG A 40 11.50 -0.22 -5.49
N ALA A 41 12.39 -1.22 -5.57
CA ALA A 41 12.81 -1.83 -6.83
C ALA A 41 11.71 -2.63 -7.55
N ALA A 42 10.60 -2.92 -6.86
CA ALA A 42 9.44 -3.62 -7.42
C ALA A 42 8.36 -2.66 -7.95
N LEU A 43 8.54 -1.34 -7.78
CA LEU A 43 7.63 -0.38 -8.39
C LEU A 43 7.81 -0.37 -9.91
N PRO A 44 6.71 -0.27 -10.67
CA PRO A 44 6.80 -0.07 -12.11
C PRO A 44 7.50 1.26 -12.42
N PRO A 45 8.10 1.42 -13.61
CA PRO A 45 8.55 2.72 -14.08
C PRO A 45 7.32 3.61 -14.24
N VAL A 46 7.15 4.54 -13.30
CA VAL A 46 6.03 5.47 -13.23
C VAL A 46 6.58 6.88 -13.15
N ASP A 47 5.84 7.81 -13.74
CA ASP A 47 6.08 9.24 -13.64
C ASP A 47 4.77 9.92 -13.31
N ASP A 48 4.84 11.07 -12.65
CA ASP A 48 3.70 11.89 -12.21
C ASP A 48 2.66 11.15 -11.32
N CYS A 49 3.11 10.29 -10.40
CA CYS A 49 2.20 9.52 -9.53
C CYS A 49 2.67 9.37 -8.06
N LEU A 50 1.72 9.06 -7.16
CA LEU A 50 2.02 8.74 -5.77
C LEU A 50 2.47 7.29 -5.60
N CYS A 51 3.62 7.09 -4.96
CA CYS A 51 4.25 5.79 -4.83
C CYS A 51 4.46 5.43 -3.36
N LEU A 52 4.03 4.24 -2.96
CA LEU A 52 4.23 3.68 -1.64
C LEU A 52 5.17 2.47 -1.70
N PHE A 53 6.24 2.48 -0.91
CA PHE A 53 7.19 1.36 -0.86
C PHE A 53 7.90 1.24 0.48
N ARG A 54 8.50 0.08 0.74
CA ARG A 54 9.33 -0.11 1.93
C ARG A 54 10.80 0.28 1.68
N GLU A 55 11.39 1.01 2.61
CA GLU A 55 12.81 1.40 2.65
C GLU A 55 13.27 1.54 4.11
N ASP A 56 14.43 0.98 4.46
CA ASP A 56 15.03 1.03 5.80
C ASP A 56 14.04 0.74 6.93
N GLU A 57 13.33 -0.39 6.80
CA GLU A 57 12.31 -0.89 7.73
C GLU A 57 11.01 -0.08 7.80
N ALA A 58 10.94 1.11 7.21
CA ALA A 58 9.76 1.97 7.15
C ALA A 58 9.03 1.88 5.80
N TRP A 59 7.77 2.29 5.79
CA TRP A 59 6.98 2.54 4.60
C TRP A 59 7.09 4.01 4.21
N VAL A 60 7.48 4.27 2.97
CA VAL A 60 7.76 5.59 2.42
C VAL A 60 6.74 5.88 1.34
N LEU A 61 6.05 7.02 1.49
CA LEU A 61 5.21 7.60 0.45
C LEU A 61 6.01 8.70 -0.25
N SER A 62 6.11 8.61 -1.58
CA SER A 62 6.80 9.59 -2.42
C SER A 62 5.97 9.99 -3.63
N TYR A 63 6.19 11.19 -4.16
CA TYR A 63 5.73 11.55 -5.50
C TYR A 63 6.88 11.33 -6.49
N SER A 64 6.61 10.60 -7.58
CA SER A 64 7.56 10.51 -8.69
C SER A 64 7.25 11.60 -9.71
N GLU A 65 8.25 12.40 -10.09
CA GLU A 65 8.14 13.46 -11.10
C GLU A 65 9.47 13.57 -11.87
N ARG A 66 9.41 13.50 -13.20
CA ARG A 66 10.53 13.69 -14.14
C ARG A 66 11.74 12.81 -13.83
N GLY A 67 11.48 11.56 -13.46
CA GLY A 67 12.51 10.59 -13.04
C GLY A 67 13.12 10.84 -11.66
N GLY A 68 12.66 11.87 -10.95
CA GLY A 68 12.96 12.15 -9.55
C GLY A 68 11.92 11.55 -8.62
N TRP A 69 12.28 11.50 -7.34
CA TRP A 69 11.42 11.03 -6.25
C TRP A 69 11.47 12.04 -5.12
N ARG A 70 10.31 12.50 -4.68
CA ARG A 70 10.17 13.39 -3.53
C ARG A 70 9.41 12.67 -2.43
N GLU A 71 10.07 12.41 -1.32
CA GLU A 71 9.42 11.86 -0.13
C GLU A 71 8.37 12.86 0.39
N ILE A 72 7.18 12.34 0.70
CA ILE A 72 6.05 13.08 1.28
C ILE A 72 5.92 12.73 2.75
N ALA A 73 5.96 11.44 3.06
CA ALA A 73 5.73 10.91 4.41
C ALA A 73 6.40 9.55 4.59
N ARG A 74 6.65 9.20 5.86
CA ARG A 74 7.29 7.96 6.27
C ARG A 74 6.56 7.39 7.49
N PHE A 75 6.30 6.09 7.46
CA PHE A 75 5.46 5.39 8.44
C PHE A 75 6.18 4.13 8.93
N PRO A 76 6.14 3.82 10.24
CA PRO A 76 6.71 2.57 10.75
C PRO A 76 5.87 1.35 10.35
N LEU A 77 4.56 1.52 10.15
CA LEU A 77 3.60 0.46 9.94
C LEU A 77 2.97 0.54 8.55
N CYS A 78 2.70 -0.62 7.95
CA CYS A 78 2.08 -0.70 6.61
C CYS A 78 0.67 -0.12 6.60
N HIS A 79 -0.11 -0.40 7.66
CA HIS A 79 -1.51 0.03 7.73
C HIS A 79 -1.63 1.56 7.71
N ASP A 80 -0.83 2.27 8.50
CA ASP A 80 -0.83 3.74 8.53
C ASP A 80 -0.50 4.32 7.14
N ALA A 81 0.47 3.71 6.46
CA ALA A 81 0.92 4.18 5.17
C ALA A 81 -0.15 4.00 4.08
N ILE A 82 -0.86 2.87 4.07
CA ILE A 82 -1.94 2.64 3.10
C ILE A 82 -3.18 3.48 3.41
N GLU A 83 -3.49 3.75 4.69
CA GLU A 83 -4.58 4.65 5.07
C GLU A 83 -4.30 6.07 4.60
N PHE A 84 -3.08 6.55 4.82
CA PHE A 84 -2.67 7.87 4.38
C PHE A 84 -2.72 8.00 2.85
N LEU A 85 -2.19 7.01 2.12
CA LEU A 85 -2.25 6.99 0.65
C LEU A 85 -3.70 6.97 0.16
N PHE A 86 -4.54 6.10 0.73
CA PHE A 86 -5.95 5.99 0.33
C PHE A 86 -6.71 7.30 0.57
N TRP A 87 -6.49 7.93 1.73
CA TRP A 87 -7.07 9.24 2.04
C TRP A 87 -6.62 10.31 1.05
N GLN A 88 -5.34 10.36 0.69
CA GLN A 88 -4.81 11.30 -0.31
C GLN A 88 -5.50 11.13 -1.68
N MET A 89 -5.82 9.89 -2.07
CA MET A 89 -6.41 9.61 -3.38
C MET A 89 -7.93 9.79 -3.44
N THR A 90 -8.62 9.62 -2.31
CA THR A 90 -10.09 9.46 -2.30
C THR A 90 -10.83 10.43 -1.38
N ASN A 91 -10.13 11.08 -0.44
CA ASN A 91 -10.70 11.76 0.74
C ASN A 91 -11.54 10.88 1.66
N ALA A 92 -11.59 9.56 1.45
CA ALA A 92 -12.23 8.62 2.35
C ALA A 92 -11.27 8.25 3.50
N PRO A 93 -11.79 7.93 4.70
CA PRO A 93 -10.94 7.82 5.89
C PRO A 93 -10.04 6.57 5.89
N THR A 94 -10.47 5.47 5.27
CA THR A 94 -9.75 4.20 5.35
C THR A 94 -10.15 3.25 4.21
N PRO A 95 -9.21 2.46 3.66
CA PRO A 95 -9.51 1.40 2.69
C PRO A 95 -10.15 0.16 3.36
N TYR A 96 -10.07 0.02 4.70
CA TYR A 96 -10.61 -1.13 5.41
C TYR A 96 -12.14 -1.25 5.37
N SER A 97 -12.85 -0.19 4.97
CA SER A 97 -14.29 -0.26 4.67
C SER A 97 -14.61 -1.23 3.53
N TYR A 98 -13.64 -1.52 2.65
CA TYR A 98 -13.75 -2.48 1.56
C TYR A 98 -13.30 -3.90 1.93
N ARG A 99 -12.88 -4.13 3.19
CA ARG A 99 -12.33 -5.42 3.63
C ARG A 99 -13.26 -6.58 3.35
N GLU A 100 -14.51 -6.52 3.80
CA GLU A 100 -15.46 -7.64 3.64
C GLU A 100 -15.71 -7.98 2.16
N ALA A 101 -15.79 -6.96 1.31
CA ALA A 101 -15.92 -7.15 -0.13
C ALA A 101 -14.65 -7.77 -0.75
N TRP A 102 -13.47 -7.36 -0.28
CA TRP A 102 -12.20 -7.93 -0.70
C TRP A 102 -12.03 -9.39 -0.24
N GLU A 103 -12.41 -9.73 0.99
CA GLU A 103 -12.36 -11.11 1.51
C GLU A 103 -13.28 -12.02 0.68
N ALA A 104 -14.49 -11.56 0.37
CA ALA A 104 -15.41 -12.27 -0.51
C ALA A 104 -14.87 -12.42 -1.95
N HIS A 105 -14.12 -11.43 -2.46
CA HIS A 105 -13.52 -11.45 -3.79
C HIS A 105 -12.28 -12.34 -3.89
N SER A 106 -11.39 -12.25 -2.91
CA SER A 106 -10.07 -12.90 -2.91
C SER A 106 -10.11 -14.32 -2.30
N GLY A 107 -11.12 -14.64 -1.50
CA GLY A 107 -11.19 -15.87 -0.71
C GLY A 107 -10.17 -15.92 0.43
N GLN A 108 -9.56 -14.79 0.79
CA GLN A 108 -8.58 -14.67 1.87
C GLN A 108 -9.20 -14.03 3.11
N GLU A 109 -8.70 -14.39 4.28
CA GLU A 109 -9.04 -13.71 5.55
C GLU A 109 -8.00 -12.64 5.86
N PHE A 110 -8.48 -11.45 6.24
CA PHE A 110 -7.65 -10.33 6.65
C PHE A 110 -7.39 -10.35 8.15
N SER A 111 -6.12 -10.26 8.55
CA SER A 111 -5.72 -10.10 9.94
C SER A 111 -4.89 -8.83 10.05
N LEU A 112 -5.34 -7.88 10.86
CA LEU A 112 -4.51 -6.75 11.25
C LEU A 112 -3.44 -7.28 12.20
N VAL A 113 -2.21 -7.38 11.72
CA VAL A 113 -1.06 -7.60 12.59
C VAL A 113 -0.67 -6.24 13.17
N GLU A 114 -0.88 -6.09 14.48
CA GLU A 114 -0.41 -4.95 15.28
C GLU A 114 1.12 -4.91 15.39
#